data_AF-A0A2U3QGL1-F1
#
_entry.id   AF-A0A2U3QGL1-F1
#
_cell.length_a   1.000
_cell.length_b   1.000
_cell.length_c   1.000
_cell.angle_alpha   90.00
_cell.angle_beta   90.00
_cell.angle_gamma   90.00
#
_symmetry.space_group_name_H-M   'P 1'
#
loop_
_entity.id
_entity.type
_entity.pdbx_description
1 polymer ?
#
loop_
_entity_poly.entity_id
_entity_poly.type
_entity_poly.pdbx_seq_one_letter_code
_entity_poly.pdbx_strand_id
1 'polypeptide(L)' 'MTELNDDENELLKKNGLPVKTRYTAKELSHSLKVNVKTVYGWQYTGKYDGEKIGGARFYSIGTVLSILQDSTTL' A
#
# COMPACT_ATOMS: atom_id res chain seq x y z
N MET A 1 8.27 14.69 -9.56
CA MET A 1 7.61 13.99 -8.45
C MET A 1 6.13 14.10 -8.72
N THR A 2 5.40 12.99 -8.76
CA THR A 2 3.94 13.02 -8.85
C THR A 2 3.43 13.48 -7.48
N GLU A 3 2.92 14.71 -7.42
CA GLU A 3 2.20 15.22 -6.27
C GLU A 3 0.88 14.46 -6.16
N LEU A 4 0.54 13.98 -4.96
CA LEU A 4 -0.74 13.32 -4.71
C LEU A 4 -1.87 14.32 -4.89
N ASN A 5 -2.89 13.94 -5.66
CA ASN A 5 -4.11 14.75 -5.73
C ASN A 5 -4.94 14.62 -4.44
N ASP A 6 -5.94 15.49 -4.28
CA ASP A 6 -6.82 15.50 -3.10
C ASP A 6 -7.53 14.15 -2.90
N ASP A 7 -8.02 13.52 -3.98
CA ASP A 7 -8.71 12.21 -3.91
C ASP A 7 -7.79 11.09 -3.40
N GLU A 8 -6.53 11.04 -3.84
CA GLU A 8 -5.54 10.07 -3.37
C GLU A 8 -5.20 10.28 -1.89
N ASN A 9 -5.10 11.54 -1.47
CA ASN A 9 -4.91 11.90 -0.06
C ASN A 9 -6.11 11.48 0.80
N GLU A 10 -7.33 11.72 0.34
CA GLU A 10 -8.56 11.31 1.03
C GLU A 10 -8.68 9.78 1.10
N LEU A 11 -8.32 9.06 0.03
CA LEU A 11 -8.33 7.60 -0.01
C LEU A 11 -7.37 6.99 1.02
N LEU A 12 -6.16 7.54 1.16
CA LEU A 12 -5.20 7.13 2.17
C LEU A 12 -5.71 7.41 3.59
N LYS A 13 -6.22 8.62 3.84
CA LYS A 13 -6.78 9.03 5.15
C LYS A 13 -7.96 8.16 5.56
N LYS A 14 -8.90 7.87 4.65
CA LYS A 14 -10.06 7.00 4.89
C LYS A 14 -9.67 5.58 5.29
N ASN A 15 -8.54 5.09 4.77
CA ASN A 15 -7.97 3.78 5.10
C ASN A 15 -6.96 3.83 6.27
N GLY A 16 -6.83 4.96 6.96
CA GLY A 16 -5.94 5.12 8.11
C GLY A 16 -4.45 5.08 7.77
N LEU A 17 -4.10 5.37 6.51
CA LEU A 17 -2.72 5.43 6.04
C LEU A 17 -2.20 6.88 6.10
N PRO A 18 -1.04 7.14 6.74
CA PRO A 18 -0.41 8.45 6.71
C PRO A 18 0.04 8.79 5.28
N VAL A 19 0.02 10.07 4.91
CA VAL A 19 0.47 10.51 3.57
C VAL A 19 2.00 10.47 3.51
N LYS A 20 2.56 9.50 2.78
CA LYS A 20 4.01 9.32 2.64
C LYS A 20 4.37 8.54 1.38
N THR A 21 5.61 8.67 0.91
CA THR A 21 6.04 8.05 -0.36
C THR A 21 6.20 6.52 -0.32
N ARG A 22 6.35 5.94 0.87
CA ARG A 22 6.61 4.50 1.06
C ARG A 22 5.89 3.93 2.28
N TYR A 23 5.29 2.75 2.12
CA TYR A 23 4.50 2.06 3.15
C TYR A 23 5.10 0.69 3.46
N THR A 24 5.09 0.31 4.72
CA THR A 24 5.50 -1.04 5.13
C THR A 24 4.36 -2.04 4.94
N ALA A 25 4.71 -3.32 4.81
CA ALA A 25 3.70 -4.38 4.79
C ALA A 25 2.80 -4.39 6.05
N LYS A 26 3.34 -3.97 7.20
CA LYS A 26 2.59 -3.87 8.46
C LYS A 26 1.51 -2.79 8.40
N GLU A 27 1.84 -1.61 7.88
CA GLU A 27 0.87 -0.53 7.73
C GLU A 27 -0.27 -0.92 6.81
N LEU A 28 0.06 -1.53 5.67
CA LEU A 28 -0.95 -2.04 4.73
C LEU A 28 -1.82 -3.12 5.36
N SER A 29 -1.21 -4.06 6.11
CA SER A 29 -1.97 -5.12 6.78
C SER A 29 -2.99 -4.56 7.78
N HIS A 30 -2.60 -3.52 8.52
CA HIS A 30 -3.45 -2.89 9.51
C HIS A 30 -4.59 -2.11 8.85
N SER A 31 -4.27 -1.30 7.84
CA SER A 31 -5.25 -0.48 7.12
C SER A 31 -6.26 -1.29 6.31
N LEU A 32 -5.79 -2.34 5.64
CA LEU A 32 -6.65 -3.22 4.82
C LEU A 32 -7.33 -4.33 5.63
N LYS A 33 -7.02 -4.44 6.94
CA LYS A 33 -7.49 -5.52 7.82
C LYS A 33 -7.22 -6.92 7.24
N VAL A 34 -6.08 -7.08 6.56
CA VAL A 34 -5.61 -8.35 6.00
C VAL A 34 -4.40 -8.86 6.77
N ASN A 35 -4.13 -10.16 6.69
CA ASN A 35 -2.92 -10.72 7.29
C ASN A 35 -1.67 -10.15 6.62
N VAL A 36 -0.65 -9.78 7.39
CA VAL A 36 0.64 -9.29 6.84
C VAL A 36 1.30 -10.30 5.90
N LYS A 37 1.07 -11.61 6.07
CA LYS A 37 1.51 -12.65 5.14
C LYS A 37 0.84 -12.53 3.77
N THR A 38 -0.43 -12.10 3.71
CA THR A 38 -1.14 -11.83 2.46
C THR A 38 -0.49 -10.66 1.72
N VAL A 39 -0.13 -9.60 2.45
CA VAL A 39 0.59 -8.44 1.89
C VAL A 39 1.94 -8.87 1.32
N TYR A 40 2.73 -9.67 2.05
CA TYR A 40 3.98 -10.23 1.51
C TYR A 40 3.75 -11.18 0.33
N GLY A 41 2.63 -11.90 0.34
CA GLY A 41 2.21 -12.77 -0.76
C GLY A 41 2.01 -12.00 -2.05
N TRP A 42 1.46 -10.78 -2.01
CA TRP A 42 1.25 -9.98 -3.22
C TRP A 42 2.54 -9.64 -3.96
N GLN A 43 3.62 -9.37 -3.22
CA GLN A 43 4.93 -9.16 -3.83
C GLN A 43 5.51 -10.48 -4.36
N TYR A 44 5.32 -11.57 -3.63
CA TYR A 44 5.80 -12.89 -4.05
C TYR A 44 5.12 -13.40 -5.32
N THR A 45 3.82 -13.14 -5.49
CA THR A 45 3.05 -13.52 -6.68
C THR A 45 3.21 -12.52 -7.83
N GLY A 46 3.95 -11.42 -7.63
CA GLY A 46 4.06 -10.34 -8.61
C GLY A 46 2.77 -9.54 -8.82
N LYS A 47 1.78 -9.68 -7.93
CA LYS A 47 0.52 -8.89 -7.99
C LYS A 47 0.81 -7.41 -7.77
N TYR A 48 1.73 -7.09 -6.86
CA TYR A 48 2.11 -5.71 -6.51
C TYR A 48 3.63 -5.58 -6.35
N ASP A 49 4.21 -4.53 -6.91
CA ASP A 49 5.65 -4.27 -6.81
C ASP A 49 6.04 -3.69 -5.43
N GLY A 50 7.18 -4.12 -4.90
CA GLY A 50 7.70 -3.66 -3.63
C GLY A 50 9.23 -3.58 -3.61
N GLU A 51 9.75 -2.55 -2.95
CA GLU A 51 11.19 -2.32 -2.77
C GLU A 51 11.68 -3.02 -1.50
N LYS A 52 12.81 -3.75 -1.58
CA LYS A 52 13.49 -4.30 -0.40
C LYS A 52 14.59 -3.35 0.05
N ILE A 53 14.43 -2.71 1.20
CA ILE A 53 15.39 -1.76 1.77
C ILE A 53 15.78 -2.24 3.16
N GLY A 54 17.07 -2.53 3.39
CA GLY A 54 17.59 -2.95 4.70
C GLY A 54 16.93 -4.22 5.28
N GLY A 55 16.44 -5.12 4.42
CA GLY A 55 15.72 -6.34 4.84
C GLY A 55 14.22 -6.16 5.07
N ALA A 56 13.72 -4.93 5.11
CA ALA A 56 12.29 -4.63 5.14
C ALA A 56 11.73 -4.45 3.72
N ARG A 57 10.44 -4.73 3.54
CA ARG A 57 9.70 -4.53 2.29
C ARG A 57 8.85 -3.28 2.39
N PHE A 58 8.97 -2.43 1.37
CA PHE A 58 8.25 -1.18 1.23
C PHE A 58 7.46 -1.18 -0.07
N TYR A 59 6.30 -0.55 -0.05
CA TYR A 59 5.43 -0.35 -1.20
C TYR A 59 5.42 1.13 -1.52
N SER A 60 5.64 1.46 -2.79
CA SER A 60 5.50 2.83 -3.27
C SER A 60 4.06 3.30 -3.07
N ILE A 61 3.87 4.60 -2.91
CA ILE A 61 2.52 5.17 -2.81
C ILE A 61 1.62 4.80 -3.98
N GLY A 62 2.15 4.76 -5.21
CA GLY A 62 1.39 4.33 -6.39
C GLY A 62 0.89 2.89 -6.26
N THR A 63 1.75 1.98 -5.79
CA THR A 63 1.35 0.59 -5.52
C THR A 63 0.23 0.52 -4.48
N VAL A 64 0.33 1.32 -3.42
CA VAL A 64 -0.66 1.34 -2.34
C VAL A 64 -2.00 1.85 -2.84
N LEU A 65 -2.02 2.92 -3.62
CA LEU A 65 -3.25 3.43 -4.22
C LEU A 65 -3.91 2.39 -5.12
N SER A 66 -3.15 1.67 -5.94
CA SER A 66 -3.67 0.55 -6.73
C SER A 66 -4.28 -0.56 -5.87
N ILE A 67 -3.65 -0.93 -4.75
CA ILE A 67 -4.18 -1.91 -3.79
C ILE A 67 -5.53 -1.45 -3.21
N LEU A 68 -5.61 -0.17 -2.81
CA LEU A 68 -6.83 0.39 -2.22
C LEU A 68 -7.97 0.43 -3.25
N GLN A 69 -7.69 0.81 -4.48
CA GLN A 69 -8.68 0.85 -5.56
C GLN A 69 -9.19 -0.55 -5.92
N ASP A 70 -8.32 -1.56 -6.04
CA ASP A 70 -8.70 -2.97 -6.27
C ASP A 70 -9.65 -3.49 -5.17
N SER A 71 -9.39 -3.10 -3.91
CA SER A 71 -10.18 -3.50 -2.75
C SER A 71 -11.58 -2.86 -2.68
N THR A 72 -11.85 -1.80 -3.45
CA THR A 72 -13.12 -1.07 -3.44
C THR A 72 -14.10 -1.59 -4.50
N THR A 73 -13.67 -2.54 -5.34
CA THR A 73 -14.43 -3.06 -6.49
C THR A 73 -15.06 -4.45 -6.23
N LEU A 74 -15.30 -4.79 -4.94
CA LEU A 74 -15.93 -6.05 -4.52
C LEU A 74 -17.35 -5.81 -3.99
#